data_AF-A0A238KMY1-F1
#
_entry.id   AF-A0A238KMY1-F1
#
_cell.length_a   1.000
_cell.length_b   1.000
_cell.length_c   1.000
_cell.angle_alpha   90.00
_cell.angle_beta   90.00
_cell.angle_gamma   90.00
#
_symmetry.space_group_name_H-M   'P 1'
#
loop_
_entity.id
_entity.type
_entity.pdbx_description
1 polymer ?
#
loop_
_entity_poly.entity_id
_entity_poly.type
_entity_poly.pdbx_seq_one_letter_code
_entity_poly.pdbx_strand_id
1 'polypeptide(L)'
;MLACRHALGHDCGMRRALRTLLLCCLPALAAGLGGCAQFPELDAAQTPGVADAPYPRLLPLEALLNGPAPRASEAAIATVEGRVGALRARAARLQRIDIAPSGVQGRLARLRQKAAELRAQ
;
A
#
# COMPACT_ATOMS: atom_id res chain seq x y z
N MET A 1 -1.58 -66.72 -24.15
CA MET A 1 -2.06 -65.81 -23.08
C MET A 1 -1.30 -64.48 -23.13
N LEU A 2 -1.46 -63.69 -24.19
CA LEU A 2 -0.67 -62.48 -24.45
C LEU A 2 -1.52 -61.22 -24.71
N ALA A 3 -2.72 -61.15 -24.11
CA ALA A 3 -3.67 -60.06 -24.32
C ALA A 3 -4.17 -59.50 -22.98
N CYS A 4 -3.27 -59.03 -22.11
CA CYS A 4 -3.67 -58.26 -20.93
C CYS A 4 -2.53 -57.41 -20.33
N ARG A 5 -1.69 -56.79 -21.16
CA ARG A 5 -0.59 -55.93 -20.68
C ARG A 5 -0.57 -54.50 -21.22
N HIS A 6 -1.34 -54.19 -22.27
CA HIS A 6 -1.28 -52.87 -22.91
C HIS A 6 -2.23 -51.82 -22.32
N ALA A 7 -3.31 -52.20 -21.63
CA ALA A 7 -4.27 -51.22 -21.08
C ALA A 7 -3.89 -50.65 -19.69
N LEU A 8 -3.04 -51.34 -18.92
CA LEU A 8 -2.70 -50.96 -17.54
C LEU A 8 -1.53 -49.96 -17.41
N GLY A 9 -0.83 -49.68 -18.52
CA GLY A 9 0.33 -48.76 -18.52
C GLY A 9 -0.06 -47.29 -18.39
N HIS A 10 -1.18 -46.88 -19.02
CA HIS A 10 -1.61 -45.49 -19.05
C HIS A 10 -2.24 -45.03 -17.72
N ASP A 11 -3.06 -45.88 -17.10
CA ASP A 11 -3.74 -45.56 -15.83
C ASP A 11 -2.82 -45.54 -14.62
N CYS A 12 -1.77 -46.37 -14.61
CA CYS A 12 -0.79 -46.41 -13.54
C CYS A 12 0.16 -45.21 -13.63
N GLY A 13 0.51 -44.79 -14.87
CA GLY A 13 1.26 -43.56 -15.13
C GLY A 13 0.48 -42.31 -14.71
N MET A 14 -0.81 -42.23 -15.02
CA MET A 14 -1.64 -41.06 -14.69
C MET A 14 -1.90 -40.93 -13.19
N ARG A 15 -2.11 -42.02 -12.44
CA ARG A 15 -2.27 -41.97 -10.97
C ARG A 15 -0.95 -41.67 -10.25
N ARG A 16 0.19 -42.12 -10.79
CA ARG A 16 1.53 -41.76 -10.28
C ARG A 16 1.86 -40.31 -10.61
N ALA A 17 1.59 -39.86 -11.83
CA ALA A 17 1.76 -38.46 -12.24
C ALA A 17 0.87 -37.52 -11.43
N LEU A 18 -0.39 -37.90 -11.16
CA LEU A 18 -1.30 -37.13 -10.31
C LEU A 18 -0.81 -37.08 -8.86
N ARG A 19 -0.30 -38.19 -8.29
CA ARG A 19 0.31 -38.20 -6.96
C ARG A 19 1.58 -37.37 -6.87
N THR A 20 2.46 -37.42 -7.87
CA THR A 20 3.69 -36.62 -7.92
C THR A 20 3.38 -35.14 -8.12
N LEU A 21 2.40 -34.80 -8.96
CA LEU A 21 1.91 -33.44 -9.15
C LEU A 21 1.29 -32.90 -7.85
N LEU A 22 0.48 -33.71 -7.17
CA LEU A 22 -0.11 -33.35 -5.88
C LEU A 22 0.98 -33.15 -4.82
N LEU A 23 1.97 -34.04 -4.71
CA LEU A 23 3.08 -33.90 -3.75
C LEU A 23 3.94 -32.64 -4.01
N CYS A 24 4.13 -32.27 -5.28
CA CYS A 24 4.96 -31.13 -5.67
C CYS A 24 4.22 -29.79 -5.55
N CYS A 25 2.94 -29.75 -5.92
CA CYS A 25 2.16 -28.50 -5.95
C CYS A 25 1.50 -28.16 -4.60
N LEU A 26 1.20 -29.15 -3.75
CA LEU A 26 0.62 -28.92 -2.42
C LEU A 26 1.45 -27.98 -1.53
N PRO A 27 2.79 -28.12 -1.40
CA PRO A 27 3.59 -27.19 -0.59
C PRO A 27 3.62 -25.77 -1.18
N ALA A 28 3.62 -25.63 -2.51
CA ALA A 28 3.59 -24.33 -3.17
C ALA A 28 2.25 -23.60 -2.92
N LEU A 29 1.13 -24.33 -2.96
CA LEU A 29 -0.19 -23.79 -2.64
C LEU A 29 -0.31 -23.39 -1.16
N ALA A 30 0.22 -24.22 -0.24
CA ALA A 30 0.24 -23.90 1.19
C ALA A 30 1.08 -22.65 1.49
N ALA A 31 2.24 -22.49 0.83
CA ALA A 31 3.07 -21.30 0.97
C ALA A 31 2.40 -20.04 0.43
N GLY A 32 1.68 -20.13 -0.69
CA GLY A 32 0.92 -19.02 -1.27
C GLY A 32 -0.25 -18.54 -0.39
N LEU A 33 -0.86 -19.44 0.38
CA LEU A 33 -1.93 -19.10 1.33
C LEU A 33 -1.40 -18.43 2.61
N GLY A 34 -0.22 -18.82 3.08
CA GLY A 34 0.40 -18.25 4.29
C GLY A 34 1.11 -16.91 4.07
N GLY A 35 1.67 -16.68 2.88
CA GLY A 35 2.42 -15.47 2.57
C GLY A 35 1.58 -14.19 2.41
N CYS A 36 0.28 -14.33 2.16
CA CYS A 36 -0.62 -13.17 2.00
C CYS A 36 -1.19 -12.61 3.31
N ALA A 37 -0.89 -13.23 4.45
CA ALA A 37 -1.54 -12.93 5.73
C ALA A 37 -0.63 -12.34 6.81
N GLN A 38 0.70 -12.46 6.67
CA GLN A 38 1.63 -12.04 7.71
C GLN A 38 2.57 -10.95 7.20
N PHE A 39 2.47 -9.76 7.80
CA PHE A 39 3.28 -8.59 7.48
C PHE A 39 4.16 -8.30 8.69
N PRO A 40 5.26 -9.07 8.89
CA PRO A 40 6.03 -9.03 10.12
C PRO A 40 6.59 -7.64 10.44
N GLU A 41 6.91 -6.83 9.42
CA GLU A 41 7.33 -5.44 9.60
C GLU A 41 6.22 -4.54 10.16
N LEU A 42 4.96 -4.84 9.81
CA LEU A 42 3.78 -4.10 10.27
C LEU A 42 3.32 -4.59 11.65
N ASP A 43 3.36 -5.90 11.87
CA ASP A 43 3.02 -6.54 13.14
C ASP A 43 4.01 -6.14 14.24
N ALA A 44 5.30 -6.03 13.91
CA ALA A 44 6.33 -5.55 14.83
C ALA A 44 6.21 -4.05 15.15
N ALA A 45 5.52 -3.27 14.31
CA ALA A 45 5.28 -1.84 14.54
C ALA A 45 4.06 -1.56 15.43
N GLN A 46 3.36 -2.59 15.91
CA GLN A 46 2.20 -2.41 16.77
C GLN A 46 2.60 -1.79 18.12
N THR A 47 1.78 -0.86 18.60
CA THR A 47 1.97 -0.28 19.94
C THR A 47 1.75 -1.37 21.00
N PRO A 48 2.61 -1.48 22.03
CA PRO A 48 2.46 -2.49 23.08
C PRO A 48 1.06 -2.47 23.70
N GLY A 49 0.44 -3.65 23.81
CA GLY A 49 -0.88 -3.81 24.41
C GLY A 49 -2.06 -3.53 23.48
N VAL A 50 -1.86 -3.17 22.21
CA VAL A 50 -2.96 -2.99 21.24
C VAL A 50 -3.69 -4.32 20.95
N ALA A 51 -2.96 -5.43 20.88
CA ALA A 51 -3.55 -6.74 20.59
C ALA A 51 -4.55 -7.18 21.67
N ASP A 52 -4.32 -6.78 22.93
CA ASP A 52 -5.14 -7.12 24.08
C ASP A 52 -6.01 -5.95 24.57
N ALA A 53 -6.00 -4.83 23.83
CA ALA A 53 -6.76 -3.65 24.23
C ALA A 53 -8.26 -3.94 24.15
N PRO A 54 -9.07 -3.46 25.12
CA PRO A 54 -10.51 -3.57 25.04
C PRO A 54 -11.02 -2.96 23.73
N TYR A 55 -11.83 -3.70 23.00
CA TYR A 55 -12.46 -3.20 21.79
C TYR A 55 -13.30 -1.96 22.14
N PRO A 56 -13.23 -0.87 21.35
CA PRO A 56 -13.98 0.34 21.63
C PRO A 56 -15.48 0.04 21.60
N ARG A 57 -16.25 0.76 22.43
CA ARG A 57 -17.71 0.68 22.35
C ARG A 57 -18.16 1.26 21.00
N LEU A 58 -18.75 0.41 20.18
CA LEU A 58 -19.38 0.83 18.92
C LEU A 58 -20.69 1.56 19.22
N LEU A 59 -20.92 2.67 18.51
CA LEU A 59 -22.23 3.33 18.51
C LEU A 59 -23.20 2.56 17.61
N PRO A 60 -24.48 2.42 17.99
CA PRO A 60 -25.51 1.85 17.11
C PRO A 60 -25.62 2.63 15.80
N LEU A 61 -25.78 1.92 14.68
CA LEU A 61 -25.84 2.53 13.35
C LEU A 61 -27.05 3.46 13.21
N GLU A 62 -28.18 3.06 13.78
CA GLU A 62 -29.43 3.81 13.77
C GLU A 62 -29.26 5.16 14.49
N ALA A 63 -28.41 5.22 15.52
CA ALA A 63 -28.12 6.45 16.25
C ALA A 63 -27.26 7.42 15.42
N LEU A 64 -26.39 6.91 14.54
CA LEU A 64 -25.61 7.72 13.62
C LEU A 64 -26.44 8.24 12.44
N LEU A 65 -27.36 7.42 11.93
CA LEU A 65 -28.19 7.76 10.78
C LEU A 65 -29.32 8.74 11.13
N ASN A 66 -29.92 8.60 12.31
CA ASN A 66 -31.05 9.41 12.74
C ASN A 66 -30.67 10.53 13.72
N GLY A 67 -29.39 10.59 14.11
CA GLY A 67 -28.87 11.61 15.00
C GLY A 67 -28.78 12.99 14.32
N PRO A 68 -28.70 14.07 15.12
CA PRO A 68 -28.44 15.39 14.56
C PRO A 68 -27.09 15.40 13.84
N ALA A 69 -27.03 16.09 12.70
CA ALA A 69 -25.80 16.25 11.96
C ALA A 69 -24.71 16.84 12.87
N PRO A 70 -23.49 16.26 12.90
CA PRO A 70 -22.40 16.82 13.69
C PRO A 70 -22.14 18.28 13.28
N ARG A 71 -22.18 19.19 14.24
CA ARG A 71 -21.87 20.61 14.03
C ARG A 71 -20.57 20.93 14.75
N ALA A 72 -19.67 21.62 14.06
CA ALA A 72 -18.49 22.17 14.69
C ALA A 72 -18.91 23.23 15.71
N SER A 73 -18.29 23.20 16.89
CA SER A 73 -18.41 24.31 17.84
C SER A 73 -17.67 25.54 17.30
N GLU A 74 -18.04 26.72 17.79
CA GLU A 74 -17.36 27.97 17.42
C GLU A 74 -15.84 27.89 17.70
N ALA A 75 -15.45 27.28 18.82
CA ALA A 75 -14.05 27.06 19.15
C ALA A 75 -13.32 26.14 18.15
N ALA A 76 -14.00 25.11 17.63
CA ALA A 76 -13.44 24.23 16.62
C ALA A 76 -13.26 24.96 15.28
N ILE A 77 -14.22 25.79 14.90
CA ILE A 77 -14.13 26.64 13.70
C ILE A 77 -12.94 27.60 13.82
N ALA A 78 -12.85 28.34 14.93
CA ALA A 78 -11.74 29.26 15.18
C ALA A 78 -10.36 28.58 15.13
N THR A 79 -10.26 27.35 15.66
CA THR A 79 -9.02 26.56 15.61
C THR A 79 -8.64 26.23 14.16
N VAL A 80 -9.60 25.82 13.33
CA VAL A 80 -9.34 25.51 11.92
C VAL A 80 -8.95 26.78 11.16
N GLU A 81 -9.64 27.90 11.38
CA GLU A 81 -9.31 29.17 10.73
C GLU A 81 -7.91 29.67 11.09
N GLY A 82 -7.51 29.54 12.36
CA GLY A 82 -6.15 29.84 12.79
C GLY A 82 -5.09 29.01 12.04
N ARG A 83 -5.36 27.70 11.86
CA ARG A 83 -4.49 26.82 11.08
C ARG A 83 -4.44 27.22 9.60
N VAL A 84 -5.58 27.57 9.00
CA VAL A 84 -5.66 28.06 7.62
C VAL A 84 -4.82 29.32 7.45
N GLY A 85 -4.92 30.28 8.38
CA GLY A 85 -4.10 31.50 8.39
C GLY A 85 -2.60 31.20 8.45
N ALA A 86 -2.19 30.30 9.36
CA ALA A 86 -0.80 29.89 9.49
C ALA A 86 -0.26 29.19 8.22
N LEU A 87 -1.07 28.33 7.59
CA LEU A 87 -0.71 27.64 6.35
C LEU A 87 -0.59 28.62 5.18
N ARG A 88 -1.52 29.57 5.04
CA ARG A 88 -1.45 30.63 4.02
C ARG A 88 -0.21 31.50 4.21
N ALA A 89 0.10 31.89 5.45
CA ALA A 89 1.31 32.65 5.75
C ALA A 89 2.59 31.85 5.43
N ARG A 90 2.60 30.54 5.70
CA ARG A 90 3.71 29.66 5.31
C ARG A 90 3.85 29.56 3.80
N ALA A 91 2.75 29.37 3.07
CA ALA A 91 2.75 29.32 1.61
C ALA A 91 3.29 30.61 1.00
N ALA A 92 2.85 31.78 1.49
CA ALA A 92 3.33 33.08 1.04
C ALA A 92 4.83 33.29 1.33
N ARG A 93 5.39 32.69 2.39
CA ARG A 93 6.84 32.68 2.61
C ARG A 93 7.55 31.78 1.61
N LEU A 94 7.04 30.59 1.36
CA LEU A 94 7.64 29.65 0.41
C LEU A 94 7.63 30.18 -1.02
N GLN A 95 6.56 30.88 -1.43
CA GLN A 95 6.46 31.49 -2.77
C GLN A 95 7.44 32.64 -2.99
N ARG A 96 7.91 33.30 -1.92
CA ARG A 96 8.93 34.36 -2.00
C ARG A 96 10.35 33.83 -2.09
N ILE A 97 10.56 32.56 -1.77
CA ILE A 97 11.85 31.91 -1.92
C ILE A 97 11.94 31.43 -3.36
N ASP A 98 12.85 32.02 -4.13
CA ASP A 98 13.15 31.51 -5.47
C ASP A 98 13.94 30.20 -5.35
N ILE A 99 13.24 29.08 -5.58
CA ILE A 99 13.84 27.73 -5.59
C ILE A 99 14.47 27.45 -6.98
N ALA A 100 14.32 28.34 -7.97
CA ALA A 100 14.81 28.10 -9.33
C ALA A 100 16.30 27.72 -9.40
N PRO A 101 17.27 28.39 -8.74
CA PRO A 101 18.69 28.07 -8.97
C PRO A 101 19.12 26.69 -8.44
N SER A 102 18.52 26.19 -7.35
CA SER A 102 18.83 24.90 -6.73
C SER A 102 17.85 23.77 -7.12
N GLY A 103 16.69 24.13 -7.66
CA GLY A 103 15.63 23.20 -8.05
C GLY A 103 15.86 22.51 -9.39
N VAL A 104 14.89 21.66 -9.77
CA VAL A 104 14.88 20.94 -11.06
C VAL A 104 14.93 21.92 -12.24
N GLN A 105 14.26 23.07 -12.14
CA GLN A 105 14.22 24.09 -13.20
C GLN A 105 15.62 24.69 -13.45
N GLY A 106 16.36 25.07 -12.40
CA GLY A 106 17.74 25.57 -12.54
C GLY A 106 18.70 24.51 -13.05
N ARG A 107 18.56 23.25 -12.61
CA ARG A 107 19.31 22.13 -13.21
C ARG A 107 19.03 22.00 -14.71
N LEU A 108 17.77 22.05 -15.11
CA LEU A 108 17.37 21.95 -16.52
C LEU A 108 17.90 23.13 -17.35
N ALA A 109 17.89 24.35 -16.81
CA ALA A 109 18.47 25.52 -17.47
C ALA A 109 19.98 25.33 -17.73
N ARG A 110 20.74 24.87 -16.73
CA ARG A 110 22.18 24.56 -16.88
C ARG A 110 22.43 23.46 -17.90
N LEU A 111 21.63 22.39 -17.88
CA LEU A 111 21.75 21.29 -18.84
C LEU A 111 21.46 21.76 -20.28
N ARG A 112 20.45 22.62 -20.47
CA ARG A 112 20.14 23.21 -21.78
C ARG A 112 21.27 24.10 -22.29
N GLN A 113 21.81 24.95 -21.42
CA GLN A 113 22.96 25.79 -21.76
C GLN A 113 24.16 24.94 -22.17
N LYS A 114 24.48 23.90 -21.38
CA LYS A 114 25.57 22.97 -21.71
C LYS A 114 25.34 22.22 -23.02
N ALA A 115 24.11 21.80 -23.28
CA ALA A 115 23.76 21.13 -24.52
C ALA A 115 23.79 22.09 -25.74
N ALA A 116 23.57 23.40 -25.55
CA ALA A 116 23.74 24.38 -26.62
C ALA A 116 25.22 24.60 -26.95
N GLU A 117 26.08 24.70 -25.94
CA GLU A 117 27.54 24.77 -26.11
C GLU A 117 28.09 23.59 -26.91
N LEU A 118 27.67 22.36 -26.56
CA LEU A 118 28.13 21.15 -27.23
C LEU A 118 27.63 21.01 -28.67
N ARG A 119 26.54 21.68 -29.06
CA ARG A 119 26.03 21.69 -30.44
C ARG A 119 26.69 22.74 -31.32
N ALA A 120 27.32 23.74 -30.72
CA ALA A 120 28.03 24.80 -31.43
C ALA A 120 29.51 24.46 -31.70
N GLN A 121 29.96 23.29 -31.21
CA GLN A 121 31.28 22.69 -31.47
C GLN A 121 31.16 21.65 -32.56
#